data_AF-A0A2E9CUD9-F1
#
_entry.id   AF-A0A2E9CUD9-F1
#
_cell.length_a   1.000
_cell.length_b   1.000
_cell.length_c   1.000
_cell.angle_alpha   90.00
_cell.angle_beta   90.00
_cell.angle_gamma   90.00
#
_symmetry.space_group_name_H-M   'P 1'
#
loop_
_entity.id
_entity.type
_entity.pdbx_description
1 polymer ?
#
loop_
_entity_poly.entity_id
_entity_poly.type
_entity_poly.pdbx_seq_one_letter_code
_entity_poly.pdbx_strand_id
1 'polypeptide(L)'
;MAELPKDTRAQLEAQQQRLQIPARYDDLTWFERRMVREEYIILQRGACYWCKQTLLHDVSDDIKAKYPLDPRFWGPEFLKHPVHLHHDHNTGLTLGSTHAYCNAVLAQYYGE
;
A
#
# COMPACT_ATOMS: atom_id res chain seq x y z
N MET A 1 33.11 17.12 -13.41
CA MET A 1 32.34 15.89 -13.09
C MET A 1 31.99 15.97 -11.62
N ALA A 2 30.72 16.22 -11.29
CA ALA A 2 30.31 16.35 -9.89
C ALA A 2 30.41 14.97 -9.22
N GLU A 3 31.29 14.83 -8.23
CA GLU A 3 31.36 13.64 -7.41
C GLU A 3 30.04 13.50 -6.63
N LEU A 4 29.32 12.41 -6.87
CA LEU A 4 28.17 12.03 -6.05
C LEU A 4 28.65 11.86 -4.59
N PRO A 5 27.95 12.43 -3.59
CA PRO A 5 28.37 12.30 -2.19
C PRO A 5 28.47 10.83 -1.78
N LYS A 6 29.61 10.44 -1.20
CA LYS A 6 29.95 9.07 -0.76
C LYS A 6 29.05 8.51 0.36
N ASP A 7 28.01 9.24 0.74
CA ASP A 7 27.19 9.00 1.94
C ASP A 7 25.74 8.59 1.61
N THR A 8 25.34 8.54 0.34
CA THR A 8 23.96 8.18 -0.02
C THR A 8 23.64 6.71 0.18
N ARG A 9 24.59 5.81 -0.10
CA ARG A 9 24.36 4.37 0.00
C ARG A 9 24.23 3.91 1.45
N ALA A 10 25.08 4.39 2.36
CA ALA A 10 25.01 4.04 3.78
C ALA A 10 23.76 4.65 4.45
N GLN A 11 23.34 5.86 4.05
CA GLN A 11 22.08 6.46 4.48
C GLN A 11 20.87 5.67 3.96
N LEU A 12 20.88 5.26 2.69
CA LEU A 12 19.85 4.41 2.10
C LEU A 12 19.81 3.01 2.76
N GLU A 13 20.97 2.42 3.06
CA GLU A 13 21.08 1.12 3.74
C GLU A 13 20.64 1.23 5.22
N ALA A 14 20.96 2.32 5.91
CA ALA A 14 20.47 2.60 7.27
C ALA A 14 18.96 2.92 7.30
N GLN A 15 18.42 3.48 6.21
CA GLN A 15 16.99 3.74 6.03
C GLN A 15 16.24 2.44 5.66
N GLN A 16 16.84 1.57 4.85
CA GLN A 16 16.37 0.20 4.55
C GLN A 16 16.43 -0.73 5.76
N GLN A 17 17.40 -0.55 6.67
CA GLN A 17 17.46 -1.28 7.94
C GLN A 17 16.42 -0.85 8.99
N ARG A 18 15.55 0.14 8.70
CA ARG A 18 14.63 0.73 9.70
C ARG A 18 13.14 0.68 9.37
N LEU A 19 12.72 0.08 8.26
CA LEU A 19 11.29 -0.18 8.05
C LEU A 19 10.90 -1.46 8.79
N GLN A 20 10.55 -1.33 10.07
CA GLN A 20 9.92 -2.42 10.80
C GLN A 20 8.49 -2.61 10.29
N ILE A 21 8.31 -3.62 9.46
CA ILE A 21 6.99 -4.07 9.01
C ILE A 21 6.68 -5.46 9.61
N PRO A 22 5.46 -5.70 10.11
CA PRO A 22 4.33 -4.78 10.11
C PRO A 22 4.52 -3.58 11.06
N ALA A 23 4.15 -2.40 10.58
CA ALA A 23 4.22 -1.13 11.33
C ALA A 23 2.84 -0.77 11.87
N ARG A 24 2.76 0.01 12.95
CA ARG A 24 1.48 0.59 13.39
C ARG A 24 1.11 1.77 12.47
N TYR A 25 0.00 1.66 11.74
CA TYR A 25 -0.40 2.63 10.71
C TYR A 25 -0.57 4.05 11.23
N ASP A 26 -1.14 4.19 12.44
CA ASP A 26 -1.41 5.48 13.08
C ASP A 26 -0.14 6.20 13.55
N ASP A 27 0.93 5.45 13.79
CA ASP A 27 2.22 6.00 14.21
C ASP A 27 3.05 6.53 13.02
N LEU A 28 2.64 6.23 11.78
CA LEU A 28 3.37 6.59 10.57
C LEU A 28 2.94 7.95 10.01
N THR A 29 3.92 8.80 9.69
CA THR A 29 3.74 9.97 8.83
C THR A 29 3.36 9.57 7.41
N TRP A 30 2.83 10.51 6.61
CA TRP A 30 2.50 10.26 5.21
C TRP A 30 3.71 9.77 4.38
N PHE A 31 4.92 10.26 4.70
CA PHE A 31 6.15 9.85 4.03
C PHE A 31 6.53 8.42 4.43
N GLU A 32 6.41 8.07 5.72
CA GLU A 32 6.67 6.71 6.18
C GLU A 32 5.65 5.70 5.66
N ARG A 33 4.37 6.06 5.57
CA ARG A 33 3.34 5.22 4.91
C ARG A 33 3.70 4.94 3.46
N ARG A 34 4.24 5.93 2.74
CA ARG A 34 4.75 5.72 1.38
C ARG A 34 5.91 4.73 1.36
N MET A 35 6.89 4.88 2.24
CA MET A 35 8.03 3.96 2.32
C MET A 35 7.60 2.53 2.67
N VAL A 36 6.71 2.37 3.66
CA VAL A 36 6.14 1.07 4.05
C VAL A 36 5.38 0.42 2.88
N ARG A 37 4.58 1.21 2.14
CA ARG A 37 3.88 0.74 0.94
C ARG A 37 4.87 0.26 -0.13
N GLU A 38 5.92 1.03 -0.40
CA GLU A 38 6.95 0.66 -1.39
C GLU A 38 7.69 -0.62 -0.97
N GLU A 39 7.98 -0.79 0.32
CA GLU A 39 8.59 -2.02 0.85
C GLU A 39 7.65 -3.23 0.69
N TYR A 40 6.37 -3.10 1.00
CA TYR A 40 5.39 -4.15 0.75
C TYR A 40 5.25 -4.48 -0.74
N ILE A 41 5.36 -3.51 -1.64
CA ILE A 41 5.36 -3.79 -3.09
C ILE A 41 6.54 -4.70 -3.46
N ILE A 42 7.73 -4.44 -2.90
CA ILE A 42 8.93 -5.27 -3.12
C ILE A 42 8.70 -6.68 -2.56
N LEU A 43 8.29 -6.81 -1.31
CA LEU A 43 8.08 -8.11 -0.66
C LEU A 43 6.96 -8.93 -1.31
N GLN A 44 5.91 -8.26 -1.77
CA GLN A 44 4.81 -8.88 -2.52
C GLN A 44 5.15 -9.14 -3.98
N ARG A 45 6.38 -8.85 -4.42
CA ARG A 45 6.84 -9.00 -5.81
C ARG A 45 5.92 -8.30 -6.80
N GLY A 46 5.42 -7.12 -6.44
CA GLY A 46 4.50 -6.33 -7.24
C GLY A 46 3.05 -6.84 -7.27
N ALA A 47 2.69 -7.89 -6.53
CA ALA A 47 1.32 -8.39 -6.43
C ALA A 47 0.52 -7.64 -5.35
N CYS A 48 -0.79 -7.51 -5.55
CA CYS A 48 -1.72 -6.98 -4.56
C CYS A 48 -1.87 -7.95 -3.38
N TYR A 49 -1.86 -7.41 -2.16
CA TYR A 49 -1.99 -8.19 -0.93
C TYR A 49 -3.24 -9.08 -0.92
N TRP A 50 -4.36 -8.60 -1.46
CA TRP A 50 -5.64 -9.33 -1.39
C TRP A 50 -5.93 -10.17 -2.63
N CYS A 51 -6.07 -9.55 -3.81
CA CYS A 51 -6.47 -10.27 -5.02
C CYS A 51 -5.32 -11.03 -5.71
N LYS A 52 -4.07 -10.83 -5.26
CA LYS A 52 -2.84 -11.45 -5.80
C LYS A 52 -2.51 -11.10 -7.27
N GLN A 53 -3.30 -10.25 -7.93
CA GLN A 53 -2.99 -9.71 -9.25
C GLN A 53 -1.92 -8.62 -9.18
N THR A 54 -1.24 -8.35 -10.29
CA THR A 54 -0.21 -7.29 -10.38
C THR A 54 -0.76 -5.90 -10.03
N LEU A 55 0.00 -5.14 -9.25
CA LEU A 55 -0.29 -3.73 -8.90
C LEU A 55 0.00 -2.75 -10.05
N LEU A 56 0.61 -3.22 -11.15
CA LEU A 56 0.91 -2.38 -12.32
C LEU A 56 -0.33 -2.04 -13.15
N HIS A 57 -1.41 -2.79 -12.97
CA HIS A 57 -2.64 -2.63 -13.73
C HIS A 57 -3.82 -2.49 -12.77
N ASP A 58 -4.92 -1.99 -13.30
CA ASP A 58 -6.16 -1.93 -12.55
C ASP A 58 -6.69 -3.34 -12.25
N VAL A 59 -7.60 -3.44 -11.28
CA VAL A 59 -8.19 -4.71 -10.88
C VAL A 59 -9.05 -5.31 -12.01
N SER A 60 -9.11 -6.63 -12.11
CA SER A 60 -9.89 -7.30 -13.16
C SER A 60 -11.39 -7.02 -13.07
N ASP A 61 -12.08 -7.02 -14.21
CA ASP A 61 -13.52 -6.75 -14.28
C ASP A 61 -14.35 -7.75 -13.49
N ASP A 62 -13.90 -9.01 -13.38
CA ASP A 62 -14.54 -10.03 -12.53
C ASP A 62 -14.61 -9.60 -11.05
N ILE A 63 -13.57 -8.93 -10.54
CA ILE A 63 -13.55 -8.43 -9.16
C ILE A 63 -14.50 -7.25 -9.03
N LYS A 64 -14.50 -6.33 -10.01
CA LYS A 64 -15.40 -5.17 -10.02
C LYS A 64 -16.87 -5.58 -10.11
N ALA A 65 -17.18 -6.60 -10.90
CA ALA A 65 -18.52 -7.16 -11.03
C ALA A 65 -18.97 -7.89 -9.75
N LYS A 66 -18.03 -8.59 -9.09
CA LYS A 66 -18.32 -9.31 -7.84
C LYS A 66 -18.48 -8.39 -6.63
N TYR A 67 -17.74 -7.29 -6.58
CA TYR A 67 -17.69 -6.37 -5.44
C TYR A 67 -17.90 -4.91 -5.86
N PRO A 68 -19.11 -4.53 -6.30
CA PRO A 68 -19.40 -3.16 -6.70
C PRO A 68 -19.25 -2.18 -5.53
N LEU A 69 -18.33 -1.24 -5.66
CA LEU A 69 -18.14 -0.18 -4.66
C LEU A 69 -19.29 0.83 -4.71
N ASP A 70 -19.77 1.21 -3.52
CA ASP A 70 -20.71 2.31 -3.39
C ASP A 70 -19.92 3.62 -3.19
N PRO A 71 -20.02 4.59 -4.13
CA PRO A 71 -19.21 5.80 -4.10
C PRO A 71 -19.48 6.69 -2.88
N ARG A 72 -20.58 6.47 -2.14
CA ARG A 72 -20.88 7.24 -0.92
C ARG A 72 -19.88 7.02 0.22
N PHE A 73 -19.15 5.90 0.19
CA PHE A 73 -18.13 5.58 1.19
C PHE A 73 -16.74 6.15 0.85
N TRP A 74 -16.52 6.63 -0.38
CA TRP A 74 -15.20 6.96 -0.89
C TRP A 74 -15.14 8.40 -1.37
N GLY A 75 -14.07 9.11 -0.99
CA GLY A 75 -13.80 10.44 -1.55
C GLY A 75 -13.46 10.37 -3.04
N PRO A 76 -13.68 11.46 -3.82
CA PRO A 76 -13.46 11.48 -5.27
C PRO A 76 -12.00 11.19 -5.68
N GLU A 77 -11.06 11.35 -4.75
CA GLU A 77 -9.64 11.14 -4.97
C GLU A 77 -9.16 9.73 -4.59
N PHE A 78 -9.96 8.93 -3.88
CA PHE A 78 -9.51 7.65 -3.31
C PHE A 78 -9.01 6.68 -4.39
N LEU A 79 -9.79 6.51 -5.45
CA LEU A 79 -9.45 5.62 -6.58
C LEU A 79 -8.42 6.23 -7.54
N LYS A 80 -8.05 7.51 -7.41
CA LYS A 80 -7.01 8.14 -8.23
C LYS A 80 -5.60 7.74 -7.81
N HIS A 81 -5.43 7.27 -6.58
CA HIS A 81 -4.18 6.72 -6.09
C HIS A 81 -4.23 5.19 -6.23
N PRO A 82 -3.60 4.59 -7.27
CA PRO A 82 -3.88 3.21 -7.67
C PRO A 82 -3.44 2.15 -6.65
N VAL A 83 -2.51 2.48 -5.76
CA VAL A 83 -1.98 1.57 -4.73
C VAL A 83 -2.07 2.22 -3.35
N HIS A 84 -2.68 1.50 -2.42
CA HIS A 84 -2.88 1.91 -1.03
C HIS A 84 -2.13 0.98 -0.09
N LEU A 85 -1.75 1.50 1.07
CA LEU A 85 -1.24 0.71 2.19
C LEU A 85 -2.43 0.25 3.03
N HIS A 86 -2.68 -1.05 3.05
CA HIS A 86 -3.71 -1.67 3.86
C HIS A 86 -3.18 -2.03 5.25
N HIS A 87 -4.04 -1.98 6.25
CA HIS A 87 -3.75 -2.32 7.63
C HIS A 87 -4.98 -2.94 8.29
N ASP A 88 -4.74 -3.79 9.29
CA ASP A 88 -5.79 -4.40 10.08
C ASP A 88 -6.42 -3.36 11.01
N HIS A 89 -7.74 -3.17 10.93
CA HIS A 89 -8.45 -2.16 11.71
C HIS A 89 -8.62 -2.50 13.20
N ASN A 90 -8.33 -3.73 13.64
CA ASN A 90 -8.37 -4.12 15.06
C ASN A 90 -7.03 -3.88 15.76
N THR A 91 -5.92 -4.19 15.08
CA THR A 91 -4.56 -4.10 15.63
C THR A 91 -3.85 -2.82 15.25
N GLY A 92 -4.28 -2.18 14.17
CA GLY A 92 -3.61 -1.04 13.55
C GLY A 92 -2.34 -1.42 12.78
N LEU A 93 -2.04 -2.71 12.62
CA LEU A 93 -0.81 -3.18 11.98
C LEU A 93 -0.95 -3.22 10.46
N THR A 94 0.04 -2.70 9.75
CA THR A 94 0.08 -2.75 8.28
C THR A 94 0.12 -4.19 7.79
N LEU A 95 -0.63 -4.50 6.74
CA LEU A 95 -0.75 -5.84 6.18
C LEU A 95 -0.08 -5.95 4.83
N GLY A 96 -0.17 -4.91 4.00
CA GLY A 96 0.37 -4.96 2.66
C GLY A 96 -0.09 -3.85 1.73
N SER A 97 0.46 -3.85 0.53
CA SER A 97 0.08 -2.95 -0.56
C SER A 97 -1.04 -3.56 -1.39
N THR A 98 -2.12 -2.81 -1.61
CA THR A 98 -3.31 -3.24 -2.34
C THR A 98 -3.63 -2.30 -3.50
N HIS A 99 -4.32 -2.77 -4.55
CA HIS A 99 -5.03 -1.85 -5.45
C HIS A 99 -5.97 -0.95 -4.65
N ALA A 100 -6.23 0.26 -5.14
CA ALA A 100 -7.25 1.15 -4.56
C ALA A 100 -8.61 0.47 -4.48
N TYR A 101 -9.02 -0.17 -5.56
CA TYR A 101 -10.29 -0.89 -5.61
C TYR A 101 -10.35 -2.01 -4.56
N CYS A 102 -9.30 -2.84 -4.49
CA CYS A 102 -9.22 -3.92 -3.50
C CYS A 102 -9.24 -3.40 -2.06
N ASN A 103 -8.58 -2.26 -1.79
CA ASN A 103 -8.59 -1.63 -0.48
C ASN A 103 -10.02 -1.22 -0.08
N ALA A 104 -10.75 -0.59 -1.00
CA ALA A 104 -12.14 -0.26 -0.79
C ALA A 104 -13.04 -1.50 -0.65
N VAL A 105 -12.75 -2.59 -1.37
CA VAL A 105 -13.48 -3.85 -1.20
C VAL A 105 -13.30 -4.41 0.21
N LEU A 106 -12.07 -4.42 0.73
CA LEU A 106 -11.78 -4.85 2.10
C LEU A 106 -12.58 -4.04 3.11
N ALA A 107 -12.59 -2.73 2.98
CA ALA A 107 -13.31 -1.88 3.91
C ALA A 107 -14.85 -1.95 3.78
N GLN A 108 -15.41 -1.96 2.56
CA GLN A 108 -16.87 -2.01 2.38
C GLN A 108 -17.48 -3.39 2.69
N TYR A 109 -16.77 -4.48 2.40
CA TYR A 109 -17.33 -5.84 2.47
C TYR A 109 -16.81 -6.69 3.63
N TYR A 110 -15.62 -6.39 4.15
CA TYR A 110 -14.96 -7.22 5.16
C TYR A 110 -14.80 -6.53 6.51
N GLY A 111 -15.27 -5.28 6.64
CA GLY A 111 -15.19 -4.51 7.89
C GLY A 111 -13.76 -4.09 8.24
N GLU A 112 -12.90 -4.05 7.23
CA GLU A 112 -11.53 -3.53 7.29
C GLU A 112 -11.47 -2.11 6.75
#